data_AF-A0A7D8URB6-F1
#
_entry.id   AF-A0A7D8URB6-F1
#
_cell.length_a   1.000
_cell.length_b   1.000
_cell.length_c   1.000
_cell.angle_alpha   90.00
_cell.angle_beta   90.00
_cell.angle_gamma   90.00
#
_symmetry.space_group_name_H-M   'P 1'
#
loop_
_entity.id
_entity.type
_entity.pdbx_description
1 polymer ?
#
loop_
_entity_poly.entity_id
_entity_poly.type
_entity_poly.pdbx_seq_one_letter_code
_entity_poly.pdbx_strand_id
1 'polypeptide(L)'
;MCSRRSRRGPTRFTARAAPPRPATRSACLTKRVITPMPPAPAEPSWKTGDVVRHPVKPEWGPGTVVSALATTQDGKPCQRLNIRFGRAGLKTISTAFAPLERADTPASPASGGGGGGKTWLDHAEAGNPAERMAKLPEPATDPFRTPLQRFQATLDLYKYQDTGGSLIDWATAQSGLADPLAEFSRHDLEAFFQRFRNNLDQHLRKLAPEAIRADSAGVRKLAAEAPAGAHNTLRRLNIGR
;
A
#
# COMPACT_ATOMS: atom_id res chain seq x y z
N MET A 1 47.23 60.06 -19.39
CA MET A 1 47.46 60.03 -20.85
C MET A 1 46.16 59.67 -21.56
N CYS A 2 45.77 60.55 -22.48
CA CYS A 2 44.90 60.40 -23.66
C CYS A 2 43.52 59.71 -23.51
N SER A 3 42.41 60.46 -23.60
CA SER A 3 41.72 60.84 -24.87
C SER A 3 41.06 59.63 -25.55
N ARG A 4 39.75 59.58 -25.80
CA ARG A 4 39.05 60.49 -26.72
C ARG A 4 37.53 60.36 -26.58
N ARG A 5 36.87 61.52 -26.51
CA ARG A 5 35.46 61.73 -26.86
C ARG A 5 35.20 61.36 -28.33
N SER A 6 33.99 60.88 -28.63
CA SER A 6 33.36 61.13 -29.92
C SER A 6 31.91 61.55 -29.73
N ARG A 7 31.62 62.78 -30.15
CA ARG A 7 30.30 63.40 -30.32
C ARG A 7 29.84 63.18 -31.76
N ARG A 8 28.53 63.07 -31.96
CA ARG A 8 27.68 63.52 -33.10
C ARG A 8 26.34 62.77 -32.90
N GLY A 9 25.15 63.35 -32.87
CA GLY A 9 24.62 64.58 -33.46
C GLY A 9 23.23 64.20 -34.05
N PRO A 10 22.19 65.04 -33.94
CA PRO A 10 20.79 64.64 -34.03
C PRO A 10 20.20 64.79 -35.45
N THR A 11 19.15 64.03 -35.76
CA THR A 11 18.29 64.31 -36.93
C THR A 11 16.82 64.40 -36.53
N ARG A 12 16.24 65.55 -36.87
CA ARG A 12 14.88 66.01 -36.63
C ARG A 12 13.87 65.33 -37.56
N PHE A 13 12.67 65.13 -37.00
CA PHE A 13 11.32 65.33 -37.56
C PHE A 13 11.18 65.58 -39.07
N THR A 14 10.30 64.78 -39.68
CA THR A 14 9.30 65.29 -40.65
C THR A 14 7.97 64.58 -40.45
N ALA A 15 6.97 65.33 -39.99
CA ALA A 15 5.55 64.98 -40.03
C ALA A 15 5.05 65.06 -41.48
N ARG A 16 4.13 64.17 -41.88
CA ARG A 16 3.38 64.33 -43.12
C ARG A 16 1.97 63.72 -43.04
N ALA A 17 1.02 64.63 -42.87
CA ALA A 17 -0.32 64.74 -43.45
C ALA A 17 -1.19 63.49 -43.68
N ALA A 18 -2.36 63.49 -43.00
CA ALA A 18 -3.59 62.80 -43.42
C ALA A 18 -4.30 63.58 -44.55
N PRO A 19 -4.98 62.90 -45.50
CA PRO A 19 -6.45 63.04 -45.64
C PRO A 19 -7.13 61.79 -46.28
N PRO A 20 -8.41 61.80 -46.69
CA PRO A 20 -9.66 62.10 -45.97
C PRO A 20 -10.63 60.88 -45.94
N ARG A 21 -11.68 60.98 -45.12
CA ARG A 21 -12.81 60.04 -45.07
C ARG A 21 -13.69 60.15 -46.34
N PRO A 22 -14.26 59.03 -46.81
CA PRO A 22 -15.61 59.05 -47.38
C PRO A 22 -16.61 58.31 -46.49
N ALA A 23 -17.79 58.90 -46.40
CA ALA A 23 -18.92 58.47 -45.60
C ALA A 23 -19.74 57.35 -46.28
N THR A 24 -20.35 56.53 -45.41
CA THR A 24 -21.65 55.84 -45.54
C THR A 24 -21.90 54.90 -46.74
N ARG A 25 -22.09 53.62 -46.40
CA ARG A 25 -23.29 52.87 -46.81
C ARG A 25 -23.63 51.79 -45.78
N SER A 26 -24.83 51.91 -45.23
CA SER A 26 -25.51 50.90 -44.43
C SER A 26 -25.60 49.58 -45.20
N ALA A 27 -25.25 48.48 -44.53
CA ALA A 27 -25.74 47.16 -44.89
C ALA A 27 -25.83 46.30 -43.62
N CYS A 28 -27.07 46.05 -43.23
CA CYS A 28 -27.58 44.84 -42.59
C CYS A 28 -26.79 44.29 -41.39
N LEU A 29 -27.30 44.70 -40.22
CA LEU A 29 -27.27 44.00 -38.95
C LEU A 29 -27.42 42.47 -39.13
N THR A 30 -26.32 41.75 -39.27
CA THR A 30 -26.29 40.31 -39.02
C THR A 30 -25.76 40.16 -37.61
N LYS A 31 -26.65 39.79 -36.68
CA LYS A 31 -26.28 39.29 -35.37
C LYS A 31 -25.19 38.24 -35.58
N ARG A 32 -23.92 38.59 -35.34
CA ARG A 32 -22.90 37.58 -35.07
C ARG A 32 -23.34 36.94 -33.78
N VAL A 33 -23.97 35.77 -33.92
CA VAL A 33 -24.05 34.77 -32.88
C VAL A 33 -22.62 34.64 -32.38
N ILE A 34 -22.36 35.17 -31.18
CA ILE A 34 -21.15 34.87 -30.43
C ILE A 34 -21.23 33.38 -30.24
N THR A 35 -20.53 32.63 -31.08
CA THR A 35 -20.30 31.21 -30.84
C THR A 35 -19.52 31.17 -29.53
N PRO A 36 -20.06 30.60 -28.44
CA PRO A 36 -19.26 30.40 -27.26
C PRO A 36 -18.08 29.52 -27.69
N MET A 37 -16.89 30.03 -27.40
CA MET A 37 -15.64 29.31 -27.55
C MET A 37 -15.82 27.91 -26.94
N PRO A 38 -15.38 26.83 -27.60
CA PRO A 38 -15.46 25.50 -27.01
C PRO A 38 -14.77 25.54 -25.64
N PRO A 39 -15.36 24.95 -24.58
CA PRO A 39 -14.70 24.90 -23.29
C PRO A 39 -13.34 24.22 -23.45
N ALA A 40 -12.32 24.88 -22.90
CA ALA A 40 -10.96 24.36 -22.76
C ALA A 40 -10.96 22.91 -22.24
N PRO A 41 -9.94 22.10 -22.58
CA PRO A 41 -9.93 20.66 -22.29
C PRO A 41 -10.35 20.40 -20.84
N ALA A 42 -11.42 19.63 -20.67
CA ALA A 42 -11.94 19.25 -19.37
C ALA A 42 -10.80 18.63 -18.56
N GLU A 43 -10.35 19.33 -17.53
CA GLU A 43 -9.42 18.79 -16.56
C GLU A 43 -9.99 17.46 -16.04
N PRO A 44 -9.16 16.43 -15.81
CA PRO A 44 -9.64 15.17 -15.27
C PRO A 44 -10.35 15.45 -13.95
N SER A 45 -11.67 15.23 -13.94
CA SER A 45 -12.44 15.25 -12.70
C SER A 45 -12.07 14.00 -11.92
N TRP A 46 -11.40 14.18 -10.79
CA TRP A 46 -10.98 13.11 -9.92
C TRP A 46 -12.12 12.73 -8.99
N LYS A 47 -12.30 11.42 -8.79
CA LYS A 47 -13.26 10.87 -7.86
C LYS A 47 -12.53 10.27 -6.66
N THR A 48 -13.24 10.20 -5.54
CA THR A 48 -12.77 9.47 -4.37
C THR A 48 -12.51 8.00 -4.75
N GLY A 49 -11.33 7.49 -4.44
CA GLY A 49 -10.88 6.15 -4.84
C GLY A 49 -9.93 6.10 -6.04
N ASP A 50 -9.81 7.18 -6.82
CA ASP A 50 -8.87 7.23 -7.95
C ASP A 50 -7.41 7.16 -7.45
N VAL A 51 -6.56 6.45 -8.19
CA VAL A 51 -5.12 6.38 -7.93
C VAL A 51 -4.39 7.44 -8.75
N VAL A 52 -3.68 8.31 -8.05
CA VAL A 52 -2.97 9.46 -8.61
C VAL A 52 -1.48 9.37 -8.32
N ARG A 53 -0.68 9.89 -9.24
CA ARG A 53 0.77 10.09 -9.04
C ARG A 53 1.12 11.56 -9.24
N HIS A 54 2.01 12.05 -8.38
CA HIS A 54 2.56 13.40 -8.50
C HIS A 54 3.87 13.37 -9.32
N PRO A 55 3.95 14.02 -10.50
CA PRO A 55 5.13 13.97 -11.36
C PRO A 55 6.30 14.78 -10.79
N VAL A 56 6.04 15.92 -10.14
CA VAL A 56 7.10 16.78 -9.54
C VAL A 56 7.73 16.13 -8.30
N LYS A 57 7.00 15.23 -7.63
CA LYS A 57 7.43 14.59 -6.37
C LYS A 57 7.14 13.10 -6.46
N PRO A 58 7.90 12.37 -7.30
CA PRO A 58 7.73 10.94 -7.45
C PRO A 58 8.07 10.20 -6.15
N GLU A 59 8.81 10.83 -5.22
CA GLU A 59 9.14 10.24 -3.91
C GLU A 59 7.90 9.88 -3.07
N TRP A 60 6.75 10.54 -3.30
CA TRP A 60 5.51 10.25 -2.58
C TRP A 60 4.86 8.94 -3.02
N GLY A 61 5.21 8.46 -4.22
CA GLY A 61 4.65 7.25 -4.81
C GLY A 61 3.20 7.43 -5.30
N PRO A 62 2.52 6.32 -5.66
CA PRO A 62 1.09 6.35 -5.95
C PRO A 62 0.30 6.67 -4.67
N GLY A 63 -0.77 7.44 -4.83
CA GLY A 63 -1.67 7.80 -3.73
C GLY A 63 -3.14 7.64 -4.13
N THR A 64 -3.99 7.38 -3.15
CA THR A 64 -5.43 7.23 -3.37
C THR A 64 -6.15 8.51 -2.95
N VAL A 65 -7.06 9.00 -3.79
CA VAL A 65 -7.90 10.18 -3.47
C VAL A 65 -8.90 9.81 -2.37
N VAL A 66 -8.80 10.46 -1.22
CA VAL A 66 -9.69 10.30 -0.05
C VAL A 66 -10.91 11.23 -0.14
N SER A 67 -10.74 12.42 -0.68
CA SER A 67 -11.85 13.35 -0.93
C SER A 67 -11.52 14.32 -2.06
N ALA A 68 -12.49 14.57 -2.94
CA ALA A 68 -12.38 15.57 -3.99
C ALA A 68 -13.43 16.68 -3.79
N LEU A 69 -12.97 17.92 -3.59
CA LEU A 69 -13.83 19.10 -3.49
C LEU A 69 -13.64 19.95 -4.74
N ALA A 70 -14.70 20.18 -5.52
CA ALA A 70 -14.67 21.13 -6.61
C ALA A 70 -14.52 22.56 -6.05
N THR A 71 -13.58 23.33 -6.58
CA THR A 71 -13.29 24.70 -6.15
C THR A 71 -12.88 25.52 -7.36
N THR A 72 -13.52 26.66 -7.57
CA THR A 72 -13.13 27.62 -8.60
C THR A 72 -12.03 28.53 -8.06
N GLN A 73 -10.83 28.50 -8.65
CA GLN A 73 -9.76 29.47 -8.36
C GLN A 73 -9.34 30.16 -9.66
N ASP A 74 -9.18 31.49 -9.60
CA ASP A 74 -8.80 32.34 -10.75
C ASP A 74 -9.67 32.14 -12.00
N GLY A 75 -10.98 31.90 -11.80
CA GLY A 75 -11.95 31.69 -12.89
C GLY A 75 -11.82 30.34 -13.62
N LYS A 76 -10.92 29.45 -13.18
CA LYS A 76 -10.77 28.09 -13.70
C LYS A 76 -11.41 27.08 -12.75
N PRO A 77 -12.12 26.06 -13.27
CA PRO A 77 -12.66 24.98 -12.44
C PRO A 77 -11.52 24.07 -11.98
N CYS A 78 -11.21 24.07 -10.69
CA CYS A 78 -10.17 23.20 -10.12
C CYS A 78 -10.76 22.30 -9.04
N GLN A 79 -9.99 21.33 -8.55
CA GLN A 79 -10.38 20.45 -7.46
C GLN A 79 -9.32 20.50 -6.36
N ARG A 80 -9.77 20.62 -5.11
CA ARG A 80 -8.96 20.39 -3.92
C ARG A 80 -9.11 18.94 -3.49
N LEU A 81 -8.04 18.18 -3.63
CA LEU A 81 -7.97 16.76 -3.35
C LEU A 81 -7.23 16.52 -2.03
N ASN A 82 -7.78 15.67 -1.18
CA ASN A 82 -7.01 15.04 -0.11
C ASN A 82 -6.57 13.67 -0.60
N ILE A 83 -5.27 13.48 -0.79
CA ILE A 83 -4.70 12.26 -1.35
C ILE A 83 -3.86 11.59 -0.27
N ARG A 84 -4.08 10.30 -0.04
CA ARG A 84 -3.23 9.48 0.83
C ARG A 84 -2.15 8.82 -0.02
N PHE A 85 -0.94 9.35 0.06
CA PHE A 85 0.24 8.77 -0.57
C PHE A 85 0.83 7.66 0.31
N GLY A 86 1.24 6.55 -0.28
CA GLY A 86 1.78 5.41 0.46
C GLY A 86 3.01 5.76 1.30
N ARG A 87 3.87 6.67 0.81
CA ARG A 87 5.13 7.06 1.49
C ARG A 87 5.06 8.39 2.24
N ALA A 88 4.17 9.30 1.84
CA ALA A 88 4.11 10.68 2.36
C ALA A 88 2.89 10.97 3.23
N GLY A 89 1.99 10.00 3.41
CA GLY A 89 0.76 10.15 4.19
C GLY A 89 -0.28 11.02 3.47
N LEU A 90 -1.16 11.65 4.24
CA LEU A 90 -2.25 12.49 3.71
C LEU A 90 -1.71 13.87 3.27
N LYS A 91 -1.93 14.24 2.00
CA LYS A 91 -1.59 15.55 1.45
C LYS A 91 -2.80 16.18 0.79
N THR A 92 -3.01 17.47 1.07
CA THR A 92 -4.02 18.29 0.40
C THR A 92 -3.38 18.98 -0.78
N ILE A 93 -3.87 18.71 -1.98
CA ILE A 93 -3.33 19.22 -3.24
C ILE A 93 -4.47 19.82 -4.04
N SER A 94 -4.25 20.99 -4.62
CA SER A 94 -5.18 21.61 -5.56
C SER A 94 -4.71 21.36 -7.00
N THR A 95 -5.61 20.91 -7.88
CA THR A 95 -5.29 20.64 -9.30
C THR A 95 -4.82 21.88 -10.05
N ALA A 96 -5.13 23.08 -9.54
CA ALA A 96 -4.66 24.36 -10.07
C ALA A 96 -3.13 24.52 -10.04
N PHE A 97 -2.47 23.95 -9.02
CA PHE A 97 -1.05 24.18 -8.76
C PHE A 97 -0.17 22.94 -9.04
N ALA A 98 -0.79 21.77 -9.15
CA ALA A 98 -0.09 20.50 -9.31
C ALA A 98 -0.73 19.67 -10.43
N PRO A 99 -0.01 19.44 -11.56
CA PRO A 99 -0.47 18.47 -12.55
C PRO A 99 -0.40 17.06 -11.95
N LEU A 100 -1.52 16.34 -11.95
CA LEU A 100 -1.60 14.97 -11.45
C LEU A 100 -1.82 14.01 -12.62
N GLU A 101 -1.17 12.85 -12.58
CA GLU A 101 -1.32 11.79 -13.58
C GLU A 101 -2.15 10.63 -13.02
N ARG A 102 -3.02 10.04 -13.86
CA ARG A 102 -3.75 8.81 -13.55
C ARG A 102 -2.75 7.66 -13.56
N ALA A 103 -2.67 6.91 -12.47
CA ALA A 103 -1.88 5.69 -12.44
C ALA A 103 -2.80 4.51 -12.77
N ASP A 104 -2.85 4.08 -14.04
CA ASP A 104 -3.64 2.94 -14.54
C ASP A 104 -3.11 1.57 -14.10
N THR A 105 -2.57 1.45 -12.88
CA THR A 105 -2.31 0.15 -12.29
C THR A 105 -3.41 -0.14 -11.28
N PRO A 106 -4.43 -0.95 -11.64
CA PRO A 106 -5.30 -1.53 -10.64
C PRO A 106 -4.41 -2.43 -9.78
N ALA A 107 -3.98 -1.91 -8.64
CA ALA A 107 -3.36 -2.71 -7.61
C ALA A 107 -4.43 -3.70 -7.14
N SER A 108 -4.39 -4.89 -7.72
CA SER A 108 -4.97 -6.09 -7.13
C SER A 108 -4.58 -6.09 -5.65
N PRO A 109 -5.52 -6.28 -4.70
CA PRO A 109 -5.20 -6.25 -3.27
C PRO A 109 -4.35 -7.48 -2.96
N ALA A 110 -3.05 -7.36 -3.18
CA ALA A 110 -2.07 -8.26 -2.62
C ALA A 110 -2.17 -8.09 -1.10
N SER A 111 -2.64 -9.15 -0.45
CA SER A 111 -2.60 -9.35 1.00
C SER A 111 -1.27 -8.88 1.55
N GLY A 112 -1.30 -7.71 2.20
CA GLY A 112 -0.09 -7.01 2.64
C GLY A 112 -0.44 -5.89 3.60
N GLY A 113 -0.78 -6.28 4.84
CA GLY A 113 -0.59 -5.48 6.06
C GLY A 113 -1.04 -4.01 5.99
N GLY A 114 -2.33 -3.79 5.73
CA GLY A 114 -2.92 -2.46 5.81
C GLY A 114 -3.02 -1.99 7.26
N GLY A 115 -2.21 -1.00 7.64
CA GLY A 115 -2.40 -0.14 8.82
C GLY A 115 -3.65 0.76 8.68
N GLY A 116 -4.82 0.14 8.57
CA GLY A 116 -6.11 0.73 8.89
C GLY A 116 -6.31 0.61 10.40
N GLY A 117 -6.73 1.68 11.06
CA GLY A 117 -6.87 1.71 12.52
C GLY A 117 -7.62 0.48 13.01
N LYS A 118 -7.04 -0.19 14.03
CA LYS A 118 -7.62 -1.37 14.69
C LYS A 118 -9.11 -1.12 14.92
N THR A 119 -9.95 -1.76 14.11
CA THR A 119 -11.39 -1.61 14.23
C THR A 119 -11.83 -2.22 15.56
N TRP A 120 -13.01 -1.84 16.06
CA TRP A 120 -13.58 -2.50 17.24
C TRP A 120 -13.58 -4.03 17.10
N LEU A 121 -13.82 -4.52 15.88
CA LEU A 121 -13.79 -5.95 15.56
C LEU A 121 -12.36 -6.53 15.71
N ASP A 122 -11.33 -5.83 15.22
CA ASP A 122 -9.93 -6.23 15.43
C ASP A 122 -9.56 -6.28 16.91
N HIS A 123 -10.14 -5.41 17.74
CA HIS A 123 -9.95 -5.42 19.19
C HIS A 123 -10.72 -6.54 19.90
N ALA A 124 -11.89 -6.92 19.39
CA ALA A 124 -12.66 -8.05 19.93
C ALA A 124 -12.03 -9.40 19.54
N GLU A 125 -11.55 -9.53 18.30
CA GLU A 125 -10.75 -10.68 17.86
C GLU A 125 -9.33 -10.66 18.43
N ALA A 126 -8.88 -9.52 18.95
CA ALA A 126 -7.58 -9.39 19.57
C ALA A 126 -7.40 -10.24 20.83
N GLY A 127 -8.47 -10.69 21.49
CA GLY A 127 -8.41 -11.54 22.68
C GLY A 127 -7.32 -11.12 23.69
N ASN A 128 -6.80 -12.08 24.44
CA ASN A 128 -5.55 -11.88 25.16
C ASN A 128 -4.39 -11.96 24.14
N PRO A 129 -3.46 -10.98 24.07
CA PRO A 129 -2.32 -11.05 23.17
C PRO A 129 -1.51 -12.36 23.31
N ALA A 130 -1.47 -12.91 24.54
CA ALA A 130 -0.86 -14.21 24.82
C ALA A 130 -1.53 -15.37 24.07
N GLU A 131 -2.86 -15.37 23.96
CA GLU A 131 -3.62 -16.42 23.28
C GLU A 131 -3.48 -16.33 21.77
N ARG A 132 -3.44 -15.10 21.23
CA ARG A 132 -3.19 -14.87 19.80
C ARG A 132 -1.83 -15.35 19.36
N MET A 133 -0.79 -15.03 20.12
CA MET A 133 0.56 -15.46 19.83
C MET A 133 0.72 -16.97 19.95
N ALA A 134 -0.01 -17.60 20.88
CA ALA A 134 0.03 -19.05 21.06
C ALA A 134 -0.86 -19.84 20.08
N LYS A 135 -1.67 -19.16 19.25
CA LYS A 135 -2.58 -19.81 18.29
C LYS A 135 -1.79 -20.36 17.10
N LEU A 136 -2.16 -21.56 16.66
CA LEU A 136 -1.59 -22.16 15.45
C LEU A 136 -2.04 -21.37 14.20
N PRO A 137 -1.16 -21.20 13.21
CA PRO A 137 -1.51 -20.49 11.99
C PRO A 137 -2.52 -21.27 11.15
N GLU A 138 -3.35 -20.55 10.40
CA GLU A 138 -4.41 -21.08 9.54
C GLU A 138 -4.00 -22.31 8.70
N PRO A 139 -2.86 -22.34 7.98
CA PRO A 139 -2.49 -23.50 7.15
C PRO A 139 -2.37 -24.83 7.92
N ALA A 140 -2.16 -24.81 9.23
CA ALA A 140 -2.09 -26.01 10.07
C ALA A 140 -3.44 -26.43 10.66
N THR A 141 -4.40 -25.50 10.80
CA THR A 141 -5.70 -25.73 11.47
C THR A 141 -6.89 -25.76 10.52
N ASP A 142 -6.70 -25.38 9.26
CA ASP A 142 -7.74 -25.32 8.23
C ASP A 142 -8.42 -26.70 8.01
N PRO A 143 -9.73 -26.84 8.29
CA PRO A 143 -10.45 -28.10 8.12
C PRO A 143 -10.60 -28.54 6.67
N PHE A 144 -10.42 -27.64 5.70
CA PHE A 144 -10.58 -27.95 4.27
C PHE A 144 -9.30 -28.48 3.62
N ARG A 145 -8.15 -28.38 4.32
CA ARG A 145 -6.89 -28.98 3.86
C ARG A 145 -6.86 -30.47 4.14
N THR A 146 -6.16 -31.20 3.27
CA THR A 146 -5.98 -32.64 3.50
C THR A 146 -5.19 -32.88 4.80
N PRO A 147 -5.43 -34.00 5.51
CA PRO A 147 -4.67 -34.32 6.72
C PRO A 147 -3.15 -34.28 6.51
N LEU A 148 -2.68 -34.70 5.34
CA LEU A 148 -1.27 -34.69 4.98
C LEU A 148 -0.72 -33.27 4.77
N GLN A 149 -1.47 -32.37 4.12
CA GLN A 149 -1.07 -30.97 3.96
C GLN A 149 -0.99 -30.24 5.30
N ARG A 150 -1.97 -30.49 6.20
CA ARG A 150 -1.92 -29.95 7.56
C ARG A 150 -0.74 -30.49 8.36
N PHE A 151 -0.41 -31.78 8.18
CA PHE A 151 0.75 -32.40 8.83
C PHE A 151 2.04 -31.74 8.38
N GLN A 152 2.23 -31.57 7.06
CA GLN A 152 3.38 -30.88 6.49
C GLN A 152 3.48 -29.44 7.02
N ALA A 153 2.39 -28.67 6.96
CA ALA A 153 2.36 -27.30 7.47
C ALA A 153 2.68 -27.24 8.98
N THR A 154 2.31 -28.26 9.75
CA THR A 154 2.65 -28.34 11.18
C THR A 154 4.14 -28.66 11.38
N LEU A 155 4.74 -29.49 10.54
CA LEU A 155 6.18 -29.79 10.57
C LEU A 155 7.03 -28.56 10.21
N ASP A 156 6.59 -27.75 9.25
CA ASP A 156 7.29 -26.54 8.84
C ASP A 156 7.43 -25.51 9.99
N LEU A 157 6.52 -25.53 10.96
CA LEU A 157 6.56 -24.68 12.15
C LEU A 157 7.63 -25.09 13.17
N TYR A 158 8.24 -26.27 13.04
CA TYR A 158 9.38 -26.67 13.86
C TYR A 158 10.69 -25.98 13.47
N LYS A 159 10.70 -25.18 12.39
CA LYS A 159 11.86 -24.36 12.04
C LYS A 159 12.18 -23.30 13.11
N TYR A 160 11.18 -22.87 13.88
CA TYR A 160 11.35 -21.87 14.92
C TYR A 160 11.87 -22.49 16.23
N GLN A 161 12.85 -21.84 16.84
CA GLN A 161 13.48 -22.19 18.11
C GLN A 161 13.37 -21.05 19.13
N ASP A 162 13.59 -21.37 20.40
CA ASP A 162 13.59 -20.42 21.53
C ASP A 162 14.84 -19.52 21.55
N THR A 163 15.81 -19.77 20.68
CA THR A 163 16.97 -18.91 20.46
C THR A 163 16.55 -17.51 19.99
N GLY A 164 17.20 -16.47 20.53
CA GLY A 164 16.79 -15.08 20.36
C GLY A 164 16.50 -14.62 18.93
N GLY A 165 17.30 -15.01 17.93
CA GLY A 165 17.04 -14.64 16.52
C GLY A 165 15.75 -15.28 15.99
N SER A 166 15.63 -16.60 16.12
CA SER A 166 14.46 -17.34 15.66
C SER A 166 13.18 -16.99 16.42
N LEU A 167 13.29 -16.55 17.67
CA LEU A 167 12.15 -16.10 18.48
C LEU A 167 11.56 -14.80 17.92
N ILE A 168 12.41 -13.87 17.50
CA ILE A 168 11.97 -12.61 16.87
C ILE A 168 11.40 -12.88 15.48
N ASP A 169 12.03 -13.75 14.68
CA ASP A 169 11.50 -14.17 13.37
C ASP A 169 10.13 -14.85 13.50
N TRP A 170 9.93 -15.66 14.55
CA TRP A 170 8.63 -16.23 14.86
C TRP A 170 7.62 -15.16 15.27
N ALA A 171 8.00 -14.25 16.18
CA ALA A 171 7.10 -13.22 16.69
C ALA A 171 6.67 -12.25 15.57
N THR A 172 7.59 -11.86 14.68
CA THR A 172 7.28 -11.06 13.48
C THR A 172 6.34 -11.81 12.53
N ALA A 173 6.58 -13.10 12.27
CA ALA A 173 5.71 -13.92 11.43
C ALA A 173 4.30 -14.10 12.01
N GLN A 174 4.19 -14.24 13.33
CA GLN A 174 2.92 -14.47 14.03
C GLN A 174 2.10 -13.18 14.23
N SER A 175 2.78 -12.08 14.56
CA SER A 175 2.13 -10.80 14.87
C SER A 175 1.97 -9.90 13.65
N GLY A 176 2.80 -10.07 12.62
CA GLY A 176 2.88 -9.18 11.46
C GLY A 176 3.53 -7.83 11.76
N LEU A 177 4.10 -7.63 12.95
CA LEU A 177 4.84 -6.42 13.30
C LEU A 177 6.26 -6.47 12.73
N ALA A 178 6.78 -5.30 12.36
CA ALA A 178 8.19 -5.15 11.96
C ALA A 178 9.16 -5.27 13.15
N ASP A 179 8.74 -4.80 14.33
CA ASP A 179 9.48 -4.94 15.59
C ASP A 179 8.55 -5.43 16.71
N PRO A 180 8.65 -6.71 17.11
CA PRO A 180 7.81 -7.27 18.17
C PRO A 180 8.26 -6.85 19.57
N LEU A 181 9.49 -6.35 19.75
CA LEU A 181 9.99 -5.90 21.05
C LEU A 181 9.42 -4.55 21.48
N ALA A 182 8.82 -3.81 20.54
CA ALA A 182 8.12 -2.56 20.84
C ALA A 182 6.79 -2.79 21.60
N GLU A 183 6.13 -3.93 21.39
CA GLU A 183 4.89 -4.29 22.07
C GLU A 183 5.08 -5.32 23.20
N PHE A 184 6.10 -6.18 23.13
CA PHE A 184 6.28 -7.30 24.07
C PHE A 184 7.69 -7.35 24.65
N SER A 185 7.80 -7.70 25.93
CA SER A 185 9.11 -7.98 26.51
C SER A 185 9.66 -9.31 25.99
N ARG A 186 10.99 -9.46 25.99
CA ARG A 186 11.63 -10.72 25.57
C ARG A 186 11.14 -11.92 26.39
N HIS A 187 10.95 -11.77 27.69
CA HIS A 187 10.45 -12.85 28.55
C HIS A 187 9.00 -13.22 28.23
N ASP A 188 8.16 -12.25 27.87
CA ASP A 188 6.79 -12.55 27.43
C ASP A 188 6.80 -13.35 26.12
N LEU A 189 7.68 -12.98 25.17
CA LEU A 189 7.85 -13.73 23.92
C LEU A 189 8.33 -15.16 24.18
N GLU A 190 9.30 -15.36 25.07
CA GLU A 190 9.76 -16.70 25.48
C GLU A 190 8.60 -17.50 26.10
N ALA A 191 7.80 -16.90 26.97
CA ALA A 191 6.64 -17.55 27.57
C ALA A 191 5.55 -17.90 26.53
N PHE A 192 5.26 -17.01 25.59
CA PHE A 192 4.31 -17.25 24.51
C PHE A 192 4.79 -18.34 23.56
N PHE A 193 6.08 -18.34 23.23
CA PHE A 193 6.69 -19.35 22.39
C PHE A 193 6.62 -20.75 23.03
N GLN A 194 6.85 -20.85 24.35
CA GLN A 194 6.69 -22.13 25.07
C GLN A 194 5.24 -22.63 25.03
N ARG A 195 4.25 -21.74 25.17
CA ARG A 195 2.83 -22.10 25.01
C ARG A 195 2.50 -22.53 23.59
N PHE A 196 3.02 -21.81 22.59
CA PHE A 196 2.89 -22.16 21.17
C PHE A 196 3.48 -23.54 20.89
N ARG A 197 4.69 -23.84 21.38
CA ARG A 197 5.33 -25.17 21.25
C ARG A 197 4.48 -26.28 21.84
N ASN A 198 3.94 -26.07 23.04
CA ASN A 198 3.04 -27.02 23.69
C ASN A 198 1.76 -27.26 22.87
N ASN A 199 1.16 -26.19 22.33
CA ASN A 199 -0.03 -26.29 21.47
C ASN A 199 0.26 -27.03 20.17
N LEU A 200 1.42 -26.76 19.56
CA LEU A 200 1.89 -27.40 18.34
C LEU A 200 2.11 -28.90 18.56
N ASP A 201 2.78 -29.28 19.64
CA ASP A 201 2.97 -30.68 20.02
C ASP A 201 1.63 -31.39 20.24
N GLN A 202 0.70 -30.76 20.95
CA GLN A 202 -0.64 -31.31 21.18
C GLN A 202 -1.41 -31.47 19.86
N HIS A 203 -1.33 -30.50 18.96
CA HIS A 203 -1.95 -30.56 17.63
C HIS A 203 -1.36 -31.70 16.80
N LEU A 204 -0.03 -31.83 16.77
CA LEU A 204 0.65 -32.89 16.03
C LEU A 204 0.27 -34.28 16.57
N ARG A 205 0.14 -34.45 17.89
CA ARG A 205 -0.31 -35.72 18.50
C ARG A 205 -1.73 -36.12 18.07
N LYS A 206 -2.62 -35.14 17.88
CA LYS A 206 -4.00 -35.38 17.42
C LYS A 206 -4.05 -35.65 15.92
N LEU A 207 -3.25 -34.91 15.15
CA LEU A 207 -3.28 -34.97 13.69
C LEU A 207 -2.50 -36.15 13.10
N ALA A 208 -1.45 -36.61 13.78
CA ALA A 208 -0.66 -37.78 13.37
C ALA A 208 -1.49 -39.04 13.06
N PRO A 209 -2.38 -39.53 13.96
CA PRO A 209 -3.18 -40.72 13.66
C PRO A 209 -4.18 -40.50 12.51
N GLU A 210 -4.73 -39.29 12.37
CA GLU A 210 -5.61 -38.94 11.25
C GLU A 210 -4.85 -38.96 9.92
N ALA A 211 -3.64 -38.40 9.90
CA ALA A 211 -2.78 -38.39 8.73
C ALA A 211 -2.31 -39.80 8.34
N ILE A 212 -1.94 -40.65 9.31
CA ILE A 212 -1.54 -42.05 9.06
C ILE A 212 -2.70 -42.87 8.49
N ARG A 213 -3.93 -42.65 9.00
CA ARG A 213 -5.13 -43.33 8.49
C ARG A 213 -5.44 -42.94 7.04
N ALA A 214 -5.19 -41.68 6.69
CA ALA A 214 -5.41 -41.18 5.33
C ALA A 214 -4.30 -41.61 4.36
N ASP A 215 -3.03 -41.41 4.73
CA ASP A 215 -1.88 -41.79 3.92
C ASP A 215 -0.64 -42.07 4.80
N SER A 216 -0.44 -43.35 5.11
CA SER A 216 0.70 -43.80 5.91
C SER A 216 2.05 -43.67 5.18
N ALA A 217 2.08 -43.76 3.85
CA ALA A 217 3.32 -43.71 3.08
C ALA A 217 3.83 -42.27 2.97
N GLY A 218 2.93 -41.32 2.71
CA GLY A 218 3.24 -39.90 2.66
C GLY A 218 3.72 -39.36 4.02
N VAL A 219 3.08 -39.76 5.12
CA VAL A 219 3.50 -39.36 6.47
C VAL A 219 4.91 -39.84 6.80
N ARG A 220 5.29 -41.07 6.40
CA ARG A 220 6.65 -41.60 6.63
C ARG A 220 7.72 -40.80 5.88
N LYS A 221 7.45 -40.41 4.63
CA LYS A 221 8.37 -39.56 3.84
C LYS A 221 8.56 -38.20 4.49
N LEU A 222 7.45 -37.54 4.84
CA LEU A 222 7.49 -36.23 5.51
C LEU A 222 8.15 -36.29 6.89
N ALA A 223 7.96 -37.39 7.63
CA ALA A 223 8.62 -37.62 8.92
C ALA A 223 10.13 -37.81 8.79
N ALA A 224 10.62 -38.35 7.67
CA ALA A 224 12.04 -38.51 7.39
C ALA A 224 12.71 -37.18 6.99
N GLU A 225 11.99 -36.29 6.31
CA GLU A 225 12.45 -34.95 5.91
C GLU A 225 12.22 -33.88 7.00
N ALA A 226 11.67 -34.27 8.15
CA ALA A 226 11.25 -33.35 9.19
C ALA A 226 12.44 -32.61 9.85
N PRO A 227 12.24 -31.39 10.37
CA PRO A 227 13.28 -30.67 11.12
C PRO A 227 13.67 -31.39 12.42
N ALA A 228 14.90 -31.16 12.90
CA ALA A 228 15.45 -31.76 14.13
C ALA A 228 14.52 -31.68 15.35
N GLY A 229 13.83 -30.54 15.53
CA GLY A 229 12.88 -30.34 16.62
C GLY A 229 11.65 -31.24 16.56
N ALA A 230 11.21 -31.65 15.36
CA ALA A 230 10.03 -32.49 15.15
C ALA A 230 10.34 -33.97 15.40
N HIS A 231 11.57 -34.44 15.12
CA HIS A 231 11.94 -35.84 15.27
C HIS A 231 11.72 -36.39 16.69
N ASN A 232 11.98 -35.58 17.72
CA ASN A 232 11.74 -35.99 19.11
C ASN A 232 10.25 -36.29 19.37
N THR A 233 9.35 -35.42 18.88
CA THR A 233 7.91 -35.61 19.02
C THR A 233 7.41 -36.78 18.16
N LEU A 234 7.90 -36.92 16.93
CA LEU A 234 7.57 -38.03 16.02
C LEU A 234 8.03 -39.39 16.56
N ARG A 235 9.23 -39.46 17.16
CA ARG A 235 9.75 -40.66 17.82
C ARG A 235 8.88 -41.09 18.98
N ARG A 236 8.39 -40.14 19.79
CA ARG A 236 7.45 -40.43 20.89
C ARG A 236 6.10 -40.98 20.41
N LEU A 237 5.71 -40.63 19.19
CA LEU A 237 4.49 -41.09 18.54
C LEU A 237 4.68 -42.42 17.76
N ASN A 238 5.89 -43.00 17.76
CA ASN A 238 6.25 -44.20 17.00
C ASN A 238 5.97 -44.09 15.49
N ILE A 239 6.08 -42.88 14.92
CA ILE A 239 5.88 -42.63 13.49
C ILE A 239 7.22 -42.85 12.78
N GLY A 240 7.28 -43.82 11.86
CA GLY A 240 8.50 -44.11 11.09
C GLY A 240 9.30 -45.34 11.54
N ARG A 241 8.73 -46.23 12.36
CA ARG A 241 9.26 -47.58 12.56
C ARG A 241 8.67 -48.57 11.55
#